data_AF-A0A0R2C2E2-F1
#
_entry.id   AF-A0A0R2C2E2-F1
#
_cell.length_a   1.000
_cell.length_b   1.000
_cell.length_c   1.000
_cell.angle_alpha   90.00
_cell.angle_beta   90.00
_cell.angle_gamma   90.00
#
_symmetry.space_group_name_H-M   'P 1'
#
loop_
_entity.id
_entity.type
_entity.pdbx_description
1 polymer ?
#
loop_
_entity_poly.entity_id
_entity_poly.type
_entity_poly.pdbx_seq_one_letter_code
_entity_poly.pdbx_strand_id
1 'polypeptide(L)'
;MAQVLTPVFEKVFSDNSFGFQPNWSAQDAIKRVTELYDQGYHYVTDLDLKAYFDTVNHDLLIKFMKQYVSDPWVLHLIRQFLTSGVINGQLFERSDKGTPWA
;
A
#
# COMPACT_ATOMS: atom_id res chain seq x y z
N MET A 1 -9.55 8.87 7.03
CA MET A 1 -8.11 8.61 7.27
C MET A 1 -7.27 8.92 6.03
N ALA A 2 -7.55 8.33 4.86
CA ALA A 2 -6.80 8.60 3.62
C ALA A 2 -6.69 10.10 3.31
N GLN A 3 -7.80 10.84 3.33
CA GLN A 3 -7.83 12.29 3.06
C GLN A 3 -6.90 13.15 3.95
N VAL A 4 -6.58 12.69 5.16
CA VAL A 4 -5.67 13.40 6.08
C VAL A 4 -4.20 13.02 5.81
N LEU A 5 -3.95 11.78 5.39
CA LEU A 5 -2.61 11.27 5.10
C LEU A 5 -2.15 11.64 3.70
N THR A 6 -3.05 11.73 2.73
CA THR A 6 -2.76 12.05 1.33
C THR A 6 -1.89 13.32 1.19
N PRO A 7 -2.20 14.48 1.80
CA PRO A 7 -1.37 15.68 1.67
C PRO A 7 0.02 15.57 2.31
N VAL A 8 0.22 14.61 3.22
CA VAL A 8 1.53 14.32 3.83
C VAL A 8 2.37 13.50 2.86
N PHE A 9 1.79 12.47 2.25
CA PHE A 9 2.50 11.56 1.36
C PHE A 9 2.68 12.10 -0.07
N GLU A 10 1.78 12.95 -0.56
CA GLU A 10 1.94 13.66 -1.84
C GLU A 10 3.26 14.44 -1.94
N LYS A 11 3.79 14.94 -0.81
CA LYS A 11 5.05 15.70 -0.78
C LYS A 11 6.31 14.84 -0.93
N VAL A 12 6.18 13.52 -0.80
CA VAL A 12 7.33 12.61 -0.76
C VAL A 12 7.26 11.52 -1.83
N PHE A 13 6.16 11.45 -2.57
CA PHE A 13 6.08 10.57 -3.74
C PHE A 13 7.04 11.04 -4.83
N SER A 14 7.55 10.08 -5.60
CA SER A 14 8.37 10.36 -6.77
C SER A 14 7.51 10.92 -7.90
N ASP A 15 8.08 11.84 -8.68
CA ASP A 15 7.48 12.35 -9.92
C ASP A 15 7.19 11.27 -10.97
N ASN A 16 7.81 10.08 -10.85
CA ASN A 16 7.55 8.93 -11.72
C ASN A 16 6.58 7.91 -11.08
N SER A 17 5.87 8.28 -10.02
CA SER A 17 4.84 7.45 -9.39
C SER A 17 3.45 7.91 -9.83
N PHE A 18 2.80 7.13 -10.68
CA PHE A 18 1.52 7.51 -11.30
C PHE A 18 0.30 6.77 -10.71
N GLY A 19 0.53 5.69 -9.94
CA GLY A 19 -0.54 4.86 -9.39
C GLY A 19 -1.10 5.39 -8.08
N PHE A 20 -2.42 5.28 -7.89
CA PHE A 20 -3.13 5.56 -6.63
C PHE A 20 -2.90 6.97 -6.04
N GLN A 21 -2.54 7.94 -6.87
CA GLN A 21 -2.37 9.34 -6.46
C GLN A 21 -3.47 10.23 -7.04
N PRO A 22 -3.92 11.25 -6.30
CA PRO A 22 -4.78 12.28 -6.86
C PRO A 22 -4.08 13.01 -8.00
N ASN A 23 -4.83 13.33 -9.05
CA ASN A 23 -4.37 14.08 -10.23
C ASN A 23 -3.36 13.37 -11.15
N TRP A 24 -3.05 12.10 -10.90
CA TRP A 24 -2.23 11.29 -11.79
C TRP A 24 -3.04 10.16 -12.41
N SER A 25 -2.74 9.83 -13.67
CA SER A 25 -3.44 8.80 -14.42
C SER A 25 -2.48 7.84 -15.13
N ALA A 26 -3.00 6.71 -15.59
CA ALA A 26 -2.26 5.79 -16.45
C ALA A 26 -1.81 6.45 -17.77
N GLN A 27 -2.53 7.47 -18.26
CA GLN A 27 -2.13 8.22 -19.45
C GLN A 27 -0.87 9.04 -19.21
N ASP A 28 -0.71 9.61 -18.01
CA ASP A 28 0.51 10.35 -17.63
C ASP A 28 1.73 9.42 -17.58
N ALA A 29 1.54 8.20 -17.07
CA ALA A 29 2.58 7.17 -17.09
C ALA A 29 3.02 6.82 -18.52
N ILE A 30 2.05 6.61 -19.43
CA ILE A 30 2.34 6.33 -20.85
C ILE A 30 3.10 7.49 -21.48
N LYS A 31 2.66 8.74 -21.25
CA LYS A 31 3.33 9.92 -21.77
C LYS A 31 4.79 9.98 -21.31
N ARG A 32 5.05 9.71 -20.03
CA ARG A 32 6.40 9.68 -19.48
C ARG A 32 7.28 8.62 -20.15
N VAL A 33 6.73 7.43 -20.41
CA VAL A 33 7.44 6.35 -21.13
C VAL A 33 7.76 6.77 -22.56
N THR A 34 6.84 7.41 -23.26
CA THR A 34 7.08 7.94 -24.62
C THR A 34 8.20 8.97 -24.63
N GLU A 35 8.21 9.91 -23.68
CA GLU A 35 9.28 10.91 -23.55
C GLU A 35 10.66 10.27 -23.31
N LEU A 36 10.72 9.20 -22.49
CA LEU A 36 11.96 8.45 -22.27
C LEU A 36 12.40 7.70 -23.53
N TYR A 37 11.46 7.12 -24.26
CA TYR A 37 11.75 6.46 -25.53
C TYR A 37 12.36 7.44 -26.54
N ASP A 38 11.79 8.64 -26.67
CA ASP A 38 12.28 9.70 -27.57
C ASP A 38 13.67 10.21 -27.16
N GLN A 39 14.06 10.07 -25.89
CA GLN A 39 15.39 10.39 -25.38
C GLN A 39 16.42 9.27 -25.61
N GLY A 40 16.03 8.16 -26.23
CA GLY A 40 16.91 7.03 -26.57
C GLY A 40 16.90 5.87 -25.58
N TYR A 41 16.01 5.87 -24.57
CA TYR A 41 15.86 4.76 -23.63
C TYR A 41 14.93 3.69 -24.18
N HIS A 42 15.50 2.72 -24.91
CA HIS A 42 14.73 1.68 -25.61
C HIS A 42 14.64 0.34 -24.88
N TYR A 43 15.25 0.22 -23.70
CA TYR A 43 15.21 -0.99 -22.89
C TYR A 43 14.38 -0.76 -21.63
N VAL A 44 13.47 -1.69 -21.35
CA VAL A 44 12.58 -1.67 -20.19
C VAL A 44 12.89 -2.87 -19.31
N THR A 45 12.97 -2.63 -18.00
CA THR A 45 13.00 -3.70 -16.99
C THR A 45 11.64 -3.75 -16.33
N ASP A 46 10.90 -4.82 -16.59
CA ASP A 46 9.59 -5.06 -15.96
C ASP A 46 9.78 -5.72 -14.59
N LEU A 47 9.18 -5.13 -13.56
CA LEU A 47 9.26 -5.57 -12.17
C LEU A 47 7.85 -5.58 -11.60
N ASP A 48 7.34 -6.77 -11.29
CA ASP A 48 6.06 -6.96 -10.62
C ASP A 48 6.25 -7.66 -9.27
N LEU A 49 5.53 -7.18 -8.25
CA LEU A 49 5.52 -7.78 -6.91
C LEU A 49 4.26 -8.64 -6.75
N LYS A 50 4.43 -9.95 -6.89
CA LYS A 50 3.34 -10.91 -6.68
C LYS A 50 2.77 -10.79 -5.28
N ALA A 51 1.44 -10.69 -5.18
CA ALA A 51 0.70 -10.66 -3.92
C ALA A 51 1.25 -9.61 -2.93
N TYR A 52 1.57 -8.41 -3.43
CA TYR A 52 2.17 -7.32 -2.65
C TYR A 52 1.44 -7.08 -1.33
N PHE A 53 0.11 -6.95 -1.36
CA PHE A 53 -0.69 -6.66 -0.17
C PHE A 53 -0.75 -7.83 0.83
N ASP A 54 -0.57 -9.07 0.37
CA ASP A 54 -0.58 -10.26 1.23
C ASP A 54 0.80 -10.53 1.87
N THR A 55 1.87 -10.08 1.21
CA THR A 55 3.26 -10.41 1.58
C THR A 55 4.04 -9.25 2.21
N VAL A 56 3.49 -8.04 2.21
CA VAL A 56 4.14 -6.87 2.79
C VAL A 56 4.33 -7.03 4.30
N ASN A 57 5.56 -6.81 4.78
CA ASN A 57 5.85 -6.86 6.21
C ASN A 57 5.26 -5.64 6.93
N HIS A 58 4.23 -5.87 7.73
CA HIS A 58 3.49 -4.82 8.44
C HIS A 58 4.35 -4.04 9.44
N ASP A 59 5.35 -4.66 10.07
CA ASP A 59 6.23 -3.97 11.01
C ASP A 59 7.18 -3.01 10.29
N LEU A 60 7.71 -3.41 9.14
CA LEU A 60 8.51 -2.53 8.28
C LEU A 60 7.66 -1.37 7.74
N LEU A 61 6.44 -1.65 7.28
CA LEU A 61 5.52 -0.62 6.78
C LEU A 61 5.20 0.41 7.87
N ILE A 62 4.83 -0.04 9.08
CA ILE A 62 4.55 0.87 10.20
C ILE A 62 5.80 1.65 10.63
N LYS A 63 6.99 1.03 10.59
CA LYS A 63 8.25 1.72 10.88
C LYS A 63 8.53 2.84 9.86
N PHE A 64 8.21 2.63 8.59
CA PHE A 64 8.29 3.67 7.56
C PHE A 64 7.28 4.79 7.81
N MET A 65 6.02 4.44 8.09
CA MET A 65 4.95 5.42 8.34
C MET A 65 5.27 6.35 9.52
N LYS A 66 5.95 5.85 10.56
CA LYS A 66 6.41 6.64 11.73
C LYS A 66 7.32 7.81 11.37
N GLN A 67 7.97 7.80 10.20
CA GLN A 67 8.81 8.92 9.76
C GLN A 67 7.98 10.14 9.33
N TYR A 68 6.71 9.92 8.97
CA TYR A 68 5.82 10.94 8.41
C TYR A 68 4.59 11.22 9.30
N VAL A 69 4.21 10.25 10.13
CA VAL A 69 3.03 10.35 11.03
C VAL A 69 3.47 10.15 12.47
N SER A 70 3.36 11.21 13.28
CA SER A 70 3.73 11.19 14.69
C SER A 70 2.60 10.75 15.63
N ASP A 71 1.35 10.75 15.16
CA ASP A 71 0.18 10.41 16.00
C ASP A 71 0.10 8.89 16.23
N PRO A 72 0.26 8.42 17.49
CA PRO A 72 0.20 7.00 17.82
C PRO A 72 -1.17 6.38 17.56
N TRP A 73 -2.28 7.13 17.66
CA TRP A 73 -3.62 6.64 17.39
C TRP A 73 -3.84 6.37 15.90
N VAL A 74 -3.35 7.25 15.04
CA VAL A 74 -3.42 7.05 13.58
C VAL A 74 -2.62 5.82 13.18
N LEU A 75 -1.41 5.65 13.70
CA LEU A 75 -0.57 4.48 13.45
C LEU A 75 -1.22 3.18 13.95
N HIS A 76 -1.89 3.23 15.10
CA HIS A 76 -2.64 2.10 15.64
C HIS A 76 -3.79 1.69 14.70
N LEU A 77 -4.58 2.66 14.22
CA LEU A 77 -5.68 2.39 13.30
C LEU A 77 -5.18 1.84 11.96
N ILE A 78 -4.09 2.37 11.40
CA ILE A 78 -3.47 1.84 10.17
C ILE A 78 -3.07 0.38 10.38
N ARG A 79 -2.43 0.06 11.52
CA ARG A 79 -2.06 -1.33 11.85
C ARG A 79 -3.30 -2.23 11.91
N GLN A 80 -4.39 -1.77 12.53
CA GLN A 80 -5.64 -2.52 12.56
C GLN A 80 -6.20 -2.79 11.15
N PHE A 81 -6.20 -1.80 10.26
CA PHE A 81 -6.64 -2.00 8.87
C PHE A 81 -5.79 -3.03 8.12
N LEU A 82 -4.46 -2.97 8.29
CA LEU A 82 -3.54 -3.94 7.69
C LEU A 82 -3.79 -5.37 8.22
N THR A 83 -4.04 -5.53 9.52
CA THR A 83 -4.31 -6.85 10.11
C THR A 83 -5.70 -7.39 9.78
N SER A 84 -6.69 -6.52 9.62
CA SER A 84 -8.07 -6.94 9.27
C SER A 84 -8.17 -7.47 7.84
N GLY A 85 -7.31 -7.01 6.93
CA GLY A 85 -7.23 -7.52 5.55
C GLY A 85 -6.62 -8.93 5.43
N VAL A 86 -5.82 -9.36 6.41
CA VAL A 86 -5.22 -10.71 6.44
C VAL A 86 -6.24 -11.78 6.87
N ILE A 87 -7.38 -11.38 7.42
CA ILE A 87 -8.51 -12.29 7.71
C ILE A 87 -9.33 -12.51 6.44
N ASN A 88 -8.71 -13.06 5.40
CA ASN A 88 -9.41 -13.57 4.22
C ASN A 88 -8.55 -14.60 3.46
N GLY A 89 -8.13 -15.66 4.15
CA GLY A 89 -7.38 -16.73 3.50
C GLY A 89 -7.12 -18.00 4.28
N GLN A 90 -7.15 -17.98 5.62
CA GLN A 90 -6.99 -19.19 6.43
C GLN A 90 -7.89 -19.13 7.67
N LEU A 91 -8.96 -19.93 7.62
CA LEU A 91 -9.66 -20.56 8.73
C LEU A 91 -9.79 -19.75 10.04
N PHE A 92 -10.94 -19.10 10.21
CA PHE A 92 -11.60 -19.14 11.51
C PHE A 92 -12.26 -20.53 11.65
N GLU A 93 -11.44 -21.57 11.87
CA GLU A 93 -11.96 -22.83 12.38
C GLU A 93 -12.21 -22.64 13.87
N ARG A 94 -13.47 -22.33 14.18
CA ARG A 94 -13.97 -22.27 15.55
C ARG A 94 -14.47 -23.66 15.92
N SER A 95 -13.64 -24.46 16.62
CA SER A 95 -14.03 -25.53 17.56
C SER A 95 -12.77 -26.23 18.11
N ASP A 96 -12.66 -26.89 19.27
CA ASP A 96 -13.61 -27.57 20.17
C ASP A 96 -13.04 -27.60 21.61
N LYS A 97 -13.48 -26.74 22.55
CA LYS A 97 -13.61 -27.07 23.99
C LYS A 97 -14.48 -26.01 24.69
N GLY A 98 -15.78 -26.29 24.82
CA GLY A 98 -16.70 -25.53 25.66
C GLY A 98 -18.12 -25.50 25.10
N THR A 99 -18.94 -26.43 25.59
CA THR A 99 -20.29 -26.90 25.19
C THR A 99 -21.33 -25.82 24.83
N PRO A 100 -22.33 -26.12 23.94
CA PRO A 100 -23.45 -25.22 23.64
C PRO A 100 -24.43 -25.10 24.84
N TRP A 101 -25.59 -24.48 24.61
CA TRP A 101 -26.79 -24.41 25.48
C TRP A 101 -26.92 -23.13 26.33
N ALA A 102 -27.53 -22.08 25.77
CA ALA A 102 -28.91 -21.64 26.07
C ALA A 102 -29.24 -20.38 25.24
#